data_AF-A0A1E4J151-F1
#
_entry.id   AF-A0A1E4J151-F1
#
_cell.length_a   1.000
_cell.length_b   1.000
_cell.length_c   1.000
_cell.angle_alpha   90.00
_cell.angle_beta   90.00
_cell.angle_gamma   90.00
#
_symmetry.space_group_name_H-M   'P 1'
#
loop_
_entity.id
_entity.type
_entity.pdbx_description
1 polymer ?
#
loop_
_entity_poly.entity_id
_entity_poly.type
_entity_poly.pdbx_seq_one_letter_code
_entity_poly.pdbx_strand_id
1 'polypeptide(L)'
;MTPRAELADSVRRVVDGEAVVPLVVRGPTFLSANAVLADVHEIFDDNKSEFEKLEGKTVRRITALLLAKDDFRMPQGGSPITLPDWFPLLPGRETFFHIADLGLAAEEKMLDCADARIEQVSKLTFELEASLVGRLSYLLGHNGTALQKFVDTAHGGPVIDCARALNDYQRNLDAVLDQWKYRPNAATDATSLISRLLKLTLNSSPKQLGAFAKIFASCFDTPGQPKLKPTFFAAMLRPAAKMDDATASWHAIMLAFYQAYQLMNGAAHAGEYPRYSVALQFANSVNLRTFLLEAREHVDSLA
;
A
#
# COMPACT_ATOMS: atom_id res chain seq x y z
N MET A 1 -9.74 19.26 -32.25
CA MET A 1 -10.47 19.08 -30.98
C MET A 1 -9.46 18.53 -29.97
N THR A 2 -9.47 18.92 -28.69
CA THR A 2 -8.50 18.38 -27.73
C THR A 2 -8.99 17.04 -27.16
N PRO A 3 -8.10 16.11 -26.74
CA PRO A 3 -8.53 14.81 -26.19
C PRO A 3 -9.54 14.92 -25.04
N ARG A 4 -9.44 15.98 -24.22
CA ARG A 4 -10.37 16.25 -23.12
C ARG A 4 -11.77 16.68 -23.59
N ALA A 5 -11.87 17.39 -24.70
CA ALA A 5 -13.15 17.75 -25.29
C ALA A 5 -13.83 16.51 -25.91
N GLU A 6 -13.07 15.66 -26.58
CA GLU A 6 -13.57 14.37 -27.12
C GLU A 6 -14.05 13.45 -25.99
N LEU A 7 -13.33 13.42 -24.86
CA LEU A 7 -13.75 12.68 -23.67
C LEU A 7 -15.03 13.28 -23.07
N ALA A 8 -15.13 14.60 -22.95
CA ALA A 8 -16.36 15.26 -22.47
C ALA A 8 -17.57 14.86 -23.32
N ASP A 9 -17.44 14.90 -24.64
CA ASP A 9 -18.51 14.52 -25.57
C ASP A 9 -18.82 13.03 -25.54
N SER A 10 -17.84 12.19 -25.25
CA SER A 10 -18.03 10.75 -25.05
C SER A 10 -18.78 10.47 -23.74
N VAL A 11 -18.41 11.14 -22.64
CA VAL A 11 -19.11 11.02 -21.35
C VAL A 11 -20.56 11.45 -21.52
N ARG A 12 -20.83 12.61 -22.13
CA ARG A 12 -22.20 13.12 -22.37
C ARG A 12 -23.09 12.09 -23.06
N ARG A 13 -22.54 11.34 -24.02
CA ARG A 13 -23.27 10.30 -24.75
C ARG A 13 -23.56 9.05 -23.91
N VAL A 14 -22.65 8.70 -22.99
CA VAL A 14 -22.78 7.51 -22.15
C VAL A 14 -23.72 7.74 -20.96
N VAL A 15 -23.66 8.93 -20.36
CA VAL A 15 -24.43 9.30 -19.15
C VAL A 15 -25.81 9.89 -19.48
N ASP A 16 -26.31 9.67 -20.69
CA ASP A 16 -27.57 10.27 -21.15
C ASP A 16 -28.72 9.99 -20.16
N GLY A 17 -29.46 11.04 -19.80
CA GLY A 17 -30.49 11.01 -18.77
C GLY A 17 -30.02 11.25 -17.32
N GLU A 18 -28.74 11.09 -17.01
CA GLU A 18 -28.19 11.37 -15.67
C GLU A 18 -27.81 12.85 -15.51
N ALA A 19 -27.81 13.34 -14.27
CA ALA A 19 -27.44 14.72 -13.93
C ALA A 19 -25.90 14.89 -13.82
N VAL A 20 -25.18 14.46 -14.85
CA VAL A 20 -23.71 14.53 -14.92
C VAL A 20 -23.28 15.60 -15.92
N VAL A 21 -22.49 16.56 -15.48
CA VAL A 21 -22.01 17.70 -16.29
C VAL A 21 -20.50 17.57 -16.48
N PRO A 22 -20.00 17.07 -17.62
CA PRO A 22 -18.57 17.00 -17.89
C PRO A 22 -18.02 18.36 -18.29
N LEU A 23 -17.01 18.84 -17.56
CA LEU A 23 -16.41 20.17 -17.69
C LEU A 23 -14.91 20.04 -18.00
N VAL A 24 -14.44 20.74 -19.03
CA VAL A 24 -13.01 20.75 -19.38
C VAL A 24 -12.31 21.90 -18.65
N VAL A 25 -11.46 21.56 -17.67
CA VAL A 25 -10.71 22.55 -16.89
C VAL A 25 -9.51 23.04 -17.68
N ARG A 26 -9.47 24.31 -18.07
CA ARG A 26 -8.41 24.85 -18.96
C ARG A 26 -7.30 25.60 -18.23
N GLY A 27 -7.59 26.14 -17.05
CA GLY A 27 -6.64 26.86 -16.21
C GLY A 27 -6.12 26.04 -15.02
N PRO A 28 -5.14 26.57 -14.29
CA PRO A 28 -4.67 25.98 -13.05
C PRO A 28 -5.70 26.23 -11.93
N THR A 29 -6.52 25.23 -11.61
CA THR A 29 -7.47 25.26 -10.49
C THR A 29 -7.09 24.22 -9.45
N PHE A 30 -7.61 24.35 -8.23
CA PHE A 30 -7.38 23.46 -7.09
C PHE A 30 -5.90 23.37 -6.68
N LEU A 31 -5.19 24.50 -6.71
CA LEU A 31 -3.78 24.57 -6.28
C LEU A 31 -3.61 24.68 -4.76
N SER A 32 -4.66 25.09 -4.04
CA SER A 32 -4.63 25.35 -2.60
C SER A 32 -5.93 24.90 -1.95
N ALA A 33 -5.84 24.19 -0.82
CA ALA A 33 -7.00 23.77 -0.03
C ALA A 33 -7.87 24.96 0.40
N ASN A 34 -7.25 26.15 0.60
CA ASN A 34 -7.96 27.36 1.01
C ASN A 34 -8.74 28.03 -0.14
N ALA A 35 -8.45 27.68 -1.40
CA ALA A 35 -9.07 28.28 -2.58
C ALA A 35 -10.13 27.38 -3.22
N VAL A 36 -10.29 26.13 -2.77
CA VAL A 36 -11.14 25.11 -3.40
C VAL A 36 -12.56 25.60 -3.66
N LEU A 37 -13.20 26.29 -2.70
CA LEU A 37 -14.55 26.79 -2.89
C LEU A 37 -14.63 27.93 -3.91
N ALA A 38 -13.63 28.83 -3.93
CA ALA A 38 -13.54 29.89 -4.91
C ALA A 38 -13.36 29.30 -6.32
N ASP A 39 -12.48 28.30 -6.46
CA ASP A 39 -12.26 27.59 -7.72
C ASP A 39 -13.54 26.88 -8.20
N VAL A 40 -14.32 26.29 -7.29
CA VAL A 40 -15.62 25.65 -7.63
C VAL A 40 -16.62 26.69 -8.14
N HIS A 41 -16.72 27.84 -7.48
CA HIS A 41 -17.59 28.93 -7.92
C HIS A 41 -17.20 29.43 -9.31
N GLU A 42 -15.91 29.67 -9.54
CA GLU A 42 -15.39 30.08 -10.85
C GLU A 42 -15.73 29.04 -11.92
N ILE A 43 -15.56 27.74 -11.63
CA ILE A 43 -15.93 26.66 -12.55
C ILE A 43 -17.43 26.67 -12.84
N PHE A 44 -18.29 26.90 -11.86
CA PHE A 44 -19.73 26.99 -12.08
C PHE A 44 -20.08 28.17 -12.98
N ASP A 45 -19.57 29.36 -12.68
CA ASP A 45 -19.86 30.57 -13.44
C ASP A 45 -19.34 30.47 -14.89
N ASP A 46 -18.11 29.98 -15.08
CA ASP A 46 -17.50 29.77 -16.40
C ASP A 46 -18.26 28.76 -17.27
N ASN A 47 -18.99 27.84 -16.64
CA ASN A 47 -19.69 26.75 -17.32
C ASN A 47 -21.20 26.79 -17.11
N LYS A 48 -21.75 27.97 -16.76
CA LYS A 48 -23.18 28.17 -16.47
C LYS A 48 -24.10 27.55 -17.52
N SER A 49 -23.81 27.76 -18.80
CA SER A 49 -24.61 27.23 -19.91
C SER A 49 -24.69 25.70 -19.95
N GLU A 50 -23.72 24.98 -19.39
CA GLU A 50 -23.75 23.51 -19.31
C GLU A 50 -24.69 23.03 -18.20
N PHE A 51 -24.75 23.75 -17.08
CA PHE A 51 -25.65 23.45 -15.97
C PHE A 51 -27.10 23.81 -16.31
N GLU A 52 -27.34 24.92 -17.00
CA GLU A 52 -28.70 25.35 -17.43
C GLU A 52 -29.39 24.29 -18.31
N LYS A 53 -28.65 23.43 -19.01
CA LYS A 53 -29.21 22.29 -19.77
C LYS A 53 -29.91 21.25 -18.89
N LEU A 54 -29.72 21.31 -17.57
CA LEU A 54 -30.41 20.47 -16.59
C LEU A 54 -31.73 21.08 -16.10
N GLU A 55 -32.04 22.32 -16.48
CA GLU A 55 -33.28 22.98 -16.08
C GLU A 55 -34.51 22.20 -16.55
N GLY A 56 -35.53 22.10 -15.68
CA GLY A 56 -36.74 21.32 -15.93
C GLY A 56 -36.59 19.80 -15.72
N LYS A 57 -35.38 19.30 -15.46
CA LYS A 57 -35.18 17.89 -15.06
C LYS A 57 -35.38 17.70 -13.56
N THR A 58 -36.10 16.66 -13.17
CA THR A 58 -36.26 16.28 -11.76
C THR A 58 -34.99 15.59 -11.26
N VAL A 59 -34.00 16.37 -10.82
CA VAL A 59 -32.71 15.88 -10.33
C VAL A 59 -32.60 16.04 -8.82
N ARG A 60 -32.04 15.05 -8.13
CA ARG A 60 -31.76 15.11 -6.67
C ARG A 60 -30.31 15.43 -6.33
N ARG A 61 -29.42 15.25 -7.31
CA ARG A 61 -27.97 15.46 -7.21
C ARG A 61 -27.46 15.84 -8.59
N ILE A 62 -26.49 16.72 -8.65
CA ILE A 62 -25.73 17.04 -9.86
C ILE A 62 -24.28 16.64 -9.63
N THR A 63 -23.68 15.95 -10.58
CA THR A 63 -22.26 15.58 -10.54
C THR A 63 -21.51 16.38 -11.60
N ALA A 64 -20.63 17.27 -11.18
CA ALA A 64 -19.70 17.94 -12.09
C ALA A 64 -18.47 17.04 -12.29
N LEU A 65 -18.27 16.53 -13.50
CA LEU A 65 -17.11 15.72 -13.85
C LEU A 65 -16.01 16.63 -14.43
N LEU A 66 -14.97 16.89 -13.65
CA LEU A 66 -13.88 17.77 -14.06
C LEU A 66 -12.82 16.99 -14.85
N LEU A 67 -12.58 17.40 -16.09
CA LEU A 67 -11.56 16.82 -16.97
C LEU A 67 -10.34 17.73 -17.01
N ALA A 68 -9.43 17.51 -16.07
CA ALA A 68 -8.18 18.25 -15.92
C ALA A 68 -7.02 17.59 -16.71
N LYS A 69 -5.92 18.33 -16.88
CA LYS A 69 -4.66 17.77 -17.41
C LYS A 69 -3.81 17.18 -16.28
N ASP A 70 -3.90 17.78 -15.10
CA ASP A 70 -3.08 17.46 -13.94
C ASP A 70 -3.91 16.70 -12.90
N ASP A 71 -3.24 15.88 -12.09
CA ASP A 71 -3.88 15.08 -11.04
C ASP A 71 -4.47 15.95 -9.93
N PHE A 72 -5.62 15.55 -9.39
CA PHE A 72 -6.21 16.21 -8.23
C PHE A 72 -5.47 15.83 -6.95
N ARG A 73 -4.88 16.80 -6.25
CA ARG A 73 -4.03 16.56 -5.06
C ARG A 73 -4.61 17.09 -3.75
N MET A 74 -5.84 17.61 -3.77
CA MET A 74 -6.45 18.22 -2.58
C MET A 74 -7.17 17.17 -1.71
N PRO A 75 -7.33 17.43 -0.40
CA PRO A 75 -8.11 16.56 0.48
C PRO A 75 -9.54 16.36 -0.05
N GLN A 76 -9.98 15.10 -0.13
CA GLN A 76 -11.34 14.76 -0.52
C GLN A 76 -12.27 14.91 0.69
N GLY A 77 -13.37 15.63 0.54
CA GLY A 77 -14.27 15.92 1.65
C GLY A 77 -15.48 16.74 1.22
N GLY A 78 -16.48 16.78 2.10
CA GLY A 78 -17.63 17.68 1.97
C GLY A 78 -17.28 19.06 2.55
N SER A 79 -17.47 20.12 1.77
CA SER A 79 -17.38 21.50 2.26
C SER A 79 -18.70 22.23 2.07
N PRO A 80 -19.13 23.08 3.02
CA PRO A 80 -20.31 23.90 2.82
C PRO A 80 -20.06 24.88 1.66
N ILE A 81 -21.05 25.03 0.79
CA ILE A 81 -21.04 25.97 -0.33
C ILE A 81 -22.42 26.59 -0.49
N THR A 82 -22.50 27.87 -0.80
CA THR A 82 -23.75 28.52 -1.25
C THR A 82 -23.81 28.42 -2.75
N LEU A 83 -24.85 27.78 -3.31
CA LEU A 83 -24.99 27.67 -4.75
C LEU A 83 -25.35 29.03 -5.37
N PRO A 84 -24.90 29.33 -6.61
CA PRO A 84 -25.33 30.52 -7.32
C PRO A 84 -26.87 30.61 -7.45
N ASP A 85 -27.42 31.82 -7.51
CA ASP A 85 -28.87 32.04 -7.64
C ASP A 85 -29.45 31.47 -8.95
N TRP A 86 -28.60 31.26 -9.94
CA TRP A 86 -28.97 30.67 -11.23
C TRP A 86 -28.86 29.14 -11.25
N PHE A 87 -28.29 28.52 -10.21
CA PHE A 87 -27.95 27.09 -10.25
C PHE A 87 -29.22 26.21 -10.34
N PRO A 88 -29.25 25.19 -11.21
CA PRO A 88 -30.49 24.45 -11.54
C PRO A 88 -31.06 23.61 -10.39
N LEU A 89 -30.29 23.36 -9.33
CA LEU A 89 -30.71 22.61 -8.15
C LEU A 89 -30.45 23.44 -6.89
N LEU A 90 -31.50 23.76 -6.12
CA LEU A 90 -31.41 24.54 -4.87
C LEU A 90 -30.68 25.90 -5.04
N PRO A 91 -31.12 26.77 -5.99
CA PRO A 91 -30.49 28.06 -6.23
C PRO A 91 -30.42 28.93 -4.97
N GLY A 92 -29.29 29.60 -4.76
CA GLY A 92 -29.06 30.51 -3.63
C GLY A 92 -29.02 29.85 -2.25
N ARG A 93 -29.05 28.51 -2.16
CA ARG A 93 -29.05 27.77 -0.89
C ARG A 93 -27.68 27.22 -0.54
N GLU A 94 -27.40 27.17 0.75
CA GLU A 94 -26.25 26.45 1.29
C GLU A 94 -26.48 24.94 1.19
N THR A 95 -25.45 24.23 0.75
CA THR A 95 -25.40 22.77 0.66
C THR A 95 -23.98 22.27 0.91
N PHE A 96 -23.77 20.95 0.85
CA PHE A 96 -22.45 20.35 0.90
C PHE A 96 -22.00 19.93 -0.50
N PHE A 97 -20.83 20.41 -0.91
CA PHE A 97 -20.15 19.97 -2.11
C PHE A 97 -19.08 18.93 -1.75
N HIS A 98 -19.15 17.78 -2.41
CA HIS A 98 -18.20 16.69 -2.22
C HIS A 98 -17.30 16.58 -3.44
N ILE A 99 -15.99 16.69 -3.23
CA ILE A 99 -14.99 16.42 -4.27
C ILE A 99 -14.45 15.02 -4.06
N ALA A 100 -14.50 14.21 -5.13
CA ALA A 100 -13.89 12.90 -5.19
C ALA A 100 -13.02 12.80 -6.44
N ASP A 101 -11.85 12.19 -6.29
CA ASP A 101 -11.01 11.85 -7.43
C ASP A 101 -11.47 10.50 -7.99
N LEU A 102 -12.13 10.52 -9.15
CA LEU A 102 -12.56 9.31 -9.82
C LEU A 102 -11.38 8.46 -10.31
N GLY A 103 -10.19 9.01 -10.50
CA GLY A 103 -8.99 8.22 -10.81
C GLY A 103 -8.65 7.25 -9.68
N LEU A 104 -8.86 7.66 -8.41
CA LEU A 104 -8.66 6.80 -7.25
C LEU A 104 -9.80 5.78 -7.04
N ALA A 105 -10.99 6.05 -7.57
CA ALA A 105 -12.21 5.28 -7.31
C ALA A 105 -12.74 4.43 -8.48
N ALA A 106 -12.41 4.74 -9.73
CA ALA A 106 -13.10 4.20 -10.91
C ALA A 106 -12.36 3.06 -11.62
N GLU A 107 -11.04 2.96 -11.48
CA GLU A 107 -10.29 1.87 -12.09
C GLU A 107 -10.14 0.71 -11.11
N GLU A 108 -10.91 -0.36 -11.33
CA GLU A 108 -10.79 -1.61 -10.59
C GLU A 108 -10.13 -2.68 -11.45
N LYS A 109 -9.07 -3.29 -10.92
CA LYS A 109 -8.35 -4.39 -11.57
C LYS A 109 -8.21 -5.57 -10.61
N MET A 110 -7.87 -6.72 -11.17
CA MET A 110 -7.42 -7.86 -10.36
C MET A 110 -6.11 -7.54 -9.62
N LEU A 111 -5.75 -8.37 -8.65
CA LEU A 111 -4.60 -8.16 -7.76
C LEU A 111 -3.22 -8.28 -8.44
N ASP A 112 -3.18 -8.74 -9.69
CA ASP A 112 -2.00 -8.87 -10.53
C ASP A 112 -1.79 -7.66 -11.47
N CYS A 113 -2.48 -6.54 -11.21
CA CYS A 113 -2.33 -5.35 -12.05
C CYS A 113 -0.89 -4.80 -12.04
N ALA A 114 -0.47 -4.18 -13.15
CA ALA A 114 0.88 -3.65 -13.31
C ALA A 114 1.28 -2.64 -12.20
N ASP A 115 0.31 -1.87 -11.69
CA ASP A 115 0.50 -0.88 -10.64
C ASP A 115 0.78 -1.48 -9.26
N ALA A 116 0.37 -2.74 -9.03
CA ALA A 116 0.73 -3.49 -7.84
C ALA A 116 2.24 -3.84 -7.81
N ARG A 117 2.93 -3.80 -8.97
CA ARG A 117 4.39 -3.99 -9.10
C ARG A 117 4.90 -5.24 -8.36
N ILE A 118 4.17 -6.35 -8.48
CA ILE A 118 4.43 -7.59 -7.72
C ILE A 118 5.86 -8.09 -7.90
N GLU A 119 6.39 -8.03 -9.12
CA GLU A 119 7.78 -8.44 -9.41
C GLU A 119 8.82 -7.65 -8.60
N GLN A 120 8.58 -6.36 -8.32
CA GLN A 120 9.45 -5.56 -7.47
C GLN A 120 9.32 -5.94 -6.00
N VAL A 121 8.09 -6.25 -5.54
CA VAL A 121 7.87 -6.78 -4.18
C VAL A 121 8.61 -8.12 -4.03
N SER A 122 8.56 -8.99 -5.05
CA SER A 122 9.29 -10.26 -5.10
C SER A 122 10.78 -10.06 -4.96
N LYS A 123 11.36 -9.20 -5.79
CA LYS A 123 12.80 -8.89 -5.74
C LYS A 123 13.22 -8.31 -4.39
N LEU A 124 12.50 -7.32 -3.86
CA LEU A 124 12.86 -6.68 -2.59
C LEU A 124 12.72 -7.64 -1.40
N THR A 125 11.74 -8.53 -1.46
CA THR A 125 11.55 -9.59 -0.44
C THR A 125 12.73 -10.56 -0.47
N PHE A 126 13.17 -10.98 -1.66
CA PHE A 126 14.36 -11.81 -1.83
C PHE A 126 15.62 -11.11 -1.28
N GLU A 127 15.83 -9.85 -1.63
CA GLU A 127 17.00 -9.08 -1.18
C GLU A 127 17.04 -8.92 0.34
N LEU A 128 15.88 -8.68 0.98
CA LEU A 128 15.79 -8.60 2.43
C LEU A 128 16.10 -9.95 3.10
N GLU A 129 15.60 -11.06 2.56
CA GLU A 129 15.94 -12.39 3.08
C GLU A 129 17.43 -12.70 2.90
N ALA A 130 18.02 -12.38 1.74
CA ALA A 130 19.43 -12.56 1.49
C ALA A 130 20.31 -11.75 2.47
N SER A 131 19.94 -10.49 2.73
CA SER A 131 20.59 -9.66 3.74
C SER A 131 20.51 -10.28 5.14
N LEU A 132 19.34 -10.77 5.54
CA LEU A 132 19.14 -11.47 6.83
C LEU A 132 20.01 -12.73 6.93
N VAL A 133 20.03 -13.58 5.90
CA VAL A 133 20.87 -14.79 5.88
C VAL A 133 22.36 -14.42 5.97
N GLY A 134 22.79 -13.34 5.30
CA GLY A 134 24.13 -12.78 5.45
C GLY A 134 24.46 -12.40 6.90
N ARG A 135 23.52 -11.75 7.61
CA ARG A 135 23.71 -11.37 9.03
C ARG A 135 23.72 -12.58 9.96
N LEU A 136 22.90 -13.59 9.70
CA LEU A 136 22.96 -14.84 10.46
C LEU A 136 24.29 -15.58 10.25
N SER A 137 24.85 -15.51 9.05
CA SER A 137 26.18 -16.04 8.75
C SER A 137 27.28 -15.31 9.50
N TYR A 138 27.16 -13.99 9.67
CA TYR A 138 28.04 -13.23 10.54
C TYR A 138 27.94 -13.69 12.00
N LEU A 139 26.72 -13.90 12.54
CA LEU A 139 26.52 -14.39 13.90
C LEU A 139 27.14 -15.78 14.12
N LEU A 140 27.15 -16.67 13.12
CA LEU A 140 27.81 -17.98 13.22
C LEU A 140 29.29 -17.85 13.63
N GLY A 141 29.98 -16.84 13.10
CA GLY A 141 31.40 -16.59 13.38
C GLY A 141 31.69 -15.76 14.64
N HIS A 142 30.70 -15.03 15.17
CA HIS A 142 30.94 -14.03 16.22
C HIS A 142 30.13 -14.27 17.50
N ASN A 143 28.90 -14.77 17.38
CA ASN A 143 27.99 -15.00 18.51
C ASN A 143 27.03 -16.18 18.23
N GLY A 144 27.57 -17.40 18.34
CA GLY A 144 26.81 -18.62 18.09
C GLY A 144 25.58 -18.80 18.99
N THR A 145 25.60 -18.26 20.22
CA THR A 145 24.43 -18.30 21.12
C THR A 145 23.30 -17.42 20.61
N ALA A 146 23.60 -16.23 20.06
CA ALA A 146 22.60 -15.38 19.42
C ALA A 146 22.03 -16.04 18.16
N LEU A 147 22.89 -16.67 17.33
CA LEU A 147 22.43 -17.44 16.18
C LEU A 147 21.48 -18.57 16.59
N GLN A 148 21.87 -19.37 17.58
CA GLN A 148 21.04 -20.47 18.10
C GLN A 148 19.67 -19.96 18.53
N LYS A 149 19.64 -18.88 19.33
CA LYS A 149 18.41 -18.26 19.83
C LYS A 149 17.51 -17.78 18.69
N PHE A 150 18.09 -17.16 17.66
CA PHE A 150 17.35 -16.71 16.48
C PHE A 150 16.74 -17.90 15.74
N VAL A 151 17.56 -18.91 15.44
CA VAL A 151 17.15 -20.08 14.65
C VAL A 151 16.09 -20.91 15.37
N ASP A 152 16.24 -21.12 16.68
CA ASP A 152 15.24 -21.79 17.51
C ASP A 152 13.89 -21.07 17.45
N THR A 153 13.94 -19.74 17.60
CA THR A 153 12.74 -18.91 17.57
C THR A 153 12.06 -18.96 16.22
N ALA A 154 12.83 -18.85 15.12
CA ALA A 154 12.29 -18.95 13.76
C ALA A 154 11.64 -20.31 13.47
N HIS A 155 12.17 -21.40 14.04
CA HIS A 155 11.60 -22.74 13.93
C HIS A 155 10.44 -23.01 14.90
N GLY A 156 10.18 -22.12 15.86
CA GLY A 156 9.18 -22.32 16.91
C GLY A 156 9.59 -23.36 17.95
N GLY A 157 10.88 -23.68 18.08
CA GLY A 157 11.39 -24.69 18.98
C GLY A 157 12.90 -24.96 18.80
N PRO A 158 13.52 -25.76 19.68
CA PRO A 158 14.96 -26.00 19.67
C PRO A 158 15.43 -26.72 18.40
N VAL A 159 16.52 -26.24 17.81
CA VAL A 159 17.18 -26.77 16.62
C VAL A 159 18.56 -27.31 16.98
N ILE A 160 18.81 -28.58 16.66
CA ILE A 160 20.04 -29.26 17.06
C ILE A 160 21.27 -28.71 16.31
N ASP A 161 21.11 -28.34 15.03
CA ASP A 161 22.20 -27.90 14.16
C ASP A 161 21.83 -26.61 13.41
N CYS A 162 22.12 -25.46 14.04
CA CYS A 162 21.86 -24.16 13.45
C CYS A 162 22.74 -23.83 12.25
N ALA A 163 23.96 -24.39 12.19
CA ALA A 163 24.84 -24.20 11.04
C ALA A 163 24.26 -24.90 9.80
N ARG A 164 23.71 -26.11 9.97
CA ARG A 164 22.97 -26.78 8.90
C ARG A 164 21.72 -26.00 8.48
N ALA A 165 20.93 -25.50 9.43
CA ALA A 165 19.75 -24.68 9.11
C ALA A 165 20.13 -23.44 8.28
N LEU A 166 21.21 -22.76 8.66
CA LEU A 166 21.73 -21.62 7.91
C LEU A 166 22.21 -22.01 6.50
N ASN A 167 22.92 -23.13 6.36
CA ASN A 167 23.32 -23.65 5.06
C ASN A 167 22.13 -24.00 4.16
N ASP A 168 21.03 -24.49 4.75
CA ASP A 168 19.80 -24.74 4.01
C ASP A 168 19.14 -23.42 3.58
N TYR A 169 19.16 -22.36 4.40
CA TYR A 169 18.71 -21.02 3.99
C TYR A 169 19.49 -20.48 2.81
N GLN A 170 20.82 -20.54 2.87
CA GLN A 170 21.70 -20.09 1.79
C GLN A 170 21.44 -20.89 0.50
N ARG A 171 21.33 -22.21 0.60
CA ARG A 171 21.06 -23.08 -0.56
C ARG A 171 19.73 -22.76 -1.23
N ASN A 172 18.69 -22.41 -0.45
CA ASN A 172 17.41 -21.99 -1.02
C ASN A 172 17.56 -20.68 -1.80
N LEU A 173 18.29 -19.70 -1.27
CA LEU A 173 18.54 -18.44 -1.96
C LEU A 173 19.34 -18.65 -3.25
N ASP A 174 20.39 -19.48 -3.21
CA ASP A 174 21.23 -19.79 -4.37
C ASP A 174 20.45 -20.54 -5.48
N ALA A 175 19.39 -21.26 -5.11
CA ALA A 175 18.52 -21.97 -6.06
C ALA A 175 17.53 -21.03 -6.79
N VAL A 176 17.38 -19.77 -6.37
CA VAL A 176 16.49 -18.81 -7.03
C VAL A 176 17.17 -18.26 -8.29
N LEU A 177 16.71 -18.73 -9.45
CA LEU A 177 17.24 -18.30 -10.75
C LEU A 177 16.78 -16.89 -11.17
N ASP A 178 15.58 -16.48 -10.76
CA ASP A 178 14.99 -15.19 -11.11
C ASP A 178 14.34 -14.55 -9.87
N GLN A 179 15.03 -13.55 -9.32
CA GLN A 179 14.60 -12.84 -8.11
C GLN A 179 13.30 -12.05 -8.32
N TRP A 180 12.99 -11.66 -9.56
CA TRP A 180 11.74 -10.94 -9.88
C TRP A 180 10.52 -11.85 -9.81
N LYS A 181 10.73 -13.17 -9.83
CA LYS A 181 9.70 -14.20 -9.66
C LYS A 181 9.77 -14.87 -8.29
N TYR A 182 10.57 -14.34 -7.37
CA TYR A 182 10.68 -14.89 -6.04
C TYR A 182 9.32 -14.86 -5.34
N ARG A 183 8.84 -16.04 -4.93
CA ARG A 183 7.58 -16.19 -4.19
C ARG A 183 7.82 -17.12 -3.01
N PRO A 184 7.89 -16.61 -1.78
CA PRO A 184 8.00 -17.45 -0.60
C PRO A 184 6.71 -18.28 -0.44
N ASN A 185 6.83 -19.51 0.04
CA ASN A 185 5.69 -20.34 0.37
C ASN A 185 5.68 -20.64 1.88
N ALA A 186 4.52 -20.97 2.44
CA ALA A 186 4.38 -21.34 3.85
C ALA A 186 4.25 -22.88 4.05
N ALA A 187 4.63 -23.68 3.05
CA ALA A 187 4.47 -25.14 3.08
C ALA A 187 5.29 -25.77 4.21
N THR A 188 4.79 -26.83 4.86
CA THR A 188 5.35 -27.42 6.08
C THR A 188 6.82 -27.84 5.95
N ASP A 189 7.21 -28.33 4.77
CA ASP A 189 8.54 -28.80 4.40
C ASP A 189 9.47 -27.69 3.88
N ALA A 190 8.97 -26.46 3.67
CA ALA A 190 9.78 -25.35 3.20
C ALA A 190 10.95 -25.05 4.14
N THR A 191 12.14 -24.89 3.56
CA THR A 191 13.41 -24.76 4.26
C THR A 191 14.02 -23.36 4.20
N SER A 192 13.45 -22.39 3.47
CA SER A 192 13.96 -21.02 3.48
C SER A 192 13.63 -20.28 4.79
N LEU A 193 14.41 -19.25 5.10
CA LEU A 193 14.26 -18.48 6.34
C LEU A 193 12.91 -17.77 6.37
N ILE A 194 12.54 -17.12 5.27
CA ILE A 194 11.27 -16.39 5.18
C ILE A 194 10.07 -17.33 5.41
N SER A 195 10.13 -18.57 4.91
CA SER A 195 9.08 -19.57 5.13
C SER A 195 8.92 -19.92 6.61
N ARG A 196 10.02 -19.97 7.36
CA ARG A 196 10.00 -20.16 8.82
C ARG A 196 9.35 -18.97 9.52
N LEU A 197 9.76 -17.75 9.17
CA LEU A 197 9.18 -16.52 9.73
C LEU A 197 7.69 -16.36 9.38
N LEU A 198 7.29 -16.72 8.16
CA LEU A 198 5.88 -16.69 7.72
C LEU A 198 5.02 -17.66 8.52
N LYS A 199 5.48 -18.89 8.74
CA LYS A 199 4.77 -19.86 9.60
C LYS A 199 4.64 -19.34 11.02
N LEU A 200 5.70 -18.74 11.56
CA LEU A 200 5.67 -18.12 12.87
C LEU A 200 4.60 -17.03 12.93
N THR A 201 4.52 -16.16 11.90
CA THR A 201 3.50 -15.12 11.81
C THR A 201 2.08 -15.67 11.67
N LEU A 202 1.88 -16.67 10.81
CA LEU A 202 0.57 -17.27 10.54
C LEU A 202 -0.03 -18.01 11.75
N ASN A 203 0.82 -18.65 12.56
CA ASN A 203 0.38 -19.53 13.64
C ASN A 203 0.40 -18.86 15.03
N SER A 204 0.55 -17.54 15.09
CA SER A 204 0.79 -16.82 16.35
C SER A 204 -0.20 -15.70 16.58
N SER A 205 -0.56 -15.51 17.84
CA SER A 205 -1.30 -14.34 18.29
C SER A 205 -0.43 -13.07 18.22
N PRO A 206 -1.04 -11.87 18.17
CA PRO A 206 -0.30 -10.60 18.24
C PRO A 206 0.65 -10.49 19.45
N LYS A 207 0.28 -11.09 20.59
CA LYS A 207 1.13 -11.11 21.80
C LYS A 207 2.39 -11.98 21.59
N GLN A 208 2.24 -13.14 20.96
CA GLN A 208 3.36 -14.04 20.66
C GLN A 208 4.32 -13.39 19.65
N LEU A 209 3.78 -12.71 18.62
CA LEU A 209 4.60 -11.99 17.64
C LEU A 209 5.49 -10.93 18.30
N GLY A 210 4.95 -10.20 19.27
CA GLY A 210 5.76 -9.26 20.04
C GLY A 210 6.88 -9.92 20.85
N ALA A 211 6.64 -11.11 21.40
CA ALA A 211 7.67 -11.87 22.13
C ALA A 211 8.78 -12.38 21.18
N PHE A 212 8.41 -12.88 20.00
CA PHE A 212 9.38 -13.31 18.99
C PHE A 212 10.21 -12.14 18.45
N ALA A 213 9.57 -11.02 18.13
CA ALA A 213 10.26 -9.81 17.71
C ALA A 213 11.28 -9.33 18.74
N LYS A 214 10.95 -9.42 20.04
CA LYS A 214 11.88 -9.09 21.12
C LYS A 214 13.08 -10.04 21.17
N ILE A 215 12.85 -11.33 20.90
CA ILE A 215 13.94 -12.31 20.83
C ILE A 215 14.84 -11.99 19.62
N PHE A 216 14.28 -11.78 18.44
CA PHE A 216 15.05 -11.41 17.24
C PHE A 216 15.86 -10.14 17.46
N ALA A 217 15.24 -9.10 18.04
CA ALA A 217 15.94 -7.86 18.41
C ALA A 217 17.13 -8.13 19.34
N SER A 218 16.98 -9.00 20.33
CA SER A 218 18.06 -9.32 21.27
C SER A 218 19.20 -10.17 20.69
N CYS A 219 19.08 -10.65 19.45
CA CYS A 219 20.14 -11.43 18.79
C CYS A 219 21.15 -10.54 18.06
N PHE A 220 20.85 -9.25 17.89
CA PHE A 220 21.67 -8.29 17.16
C PHE A 220 21.92 -7.06 18.02
N ASP A 221 23.07 -6.45 17.86
CA ASP A 221 23.34 -5.16 18.47
C ASP A 221 22.78 -4.04 17.58
N THR A 222 21.92 -3.19 18.14
CA THR A 222 21.27 -2.07 17.42
C THR A 222 21.63 -0.69 17.99
N PRO A 223 22.90 -0.35 18.28
CA PRO A 223 23.21 0.94 18.90
C PRO A 223 22.90 2.10 17.94
N GLY A 224 21.96 2.95 18.35
CA GLY A 224 21.66 4.23 17.67
C GLY A 224 20.90 4.11 16.35
N GLN A 225 20.34 2.94 16.02
CA GLN A 225 19.59 2.80 14.77
C GLN A 225 18.19 3.44 14.87
N PRO A 226 17.75 4.15 13.81
CA PRO A 226 16.41 4.70 13.77
C PRO A 226 15.37 3.57 13.69
N LYS A 227 14.26 3.77 14.39
CA LYS A 227 13.10 2.89 14.32
C LYS A 227 12.51 2.85 12.90
N LEU A 228 12.28 1.66 12.37
CA LEU A 228 11.54 1.50 11.12
C LEU A 228 10.09 1.99 11.27
N LYS A 229 9.60 2.73 10.28
CA LYS A 229 8.18 3.13 10.22
C LYS A 229 7.38 1.95 9.69
N PRO A 230 6.41 1.38 10.45
CA PRO A 230 5.68 0.22 9.99
C PRO A 230 4.87 0.52 8.73
N THR A 231 4.65 -0.50 7.89
CA THR A 231 3.66 -0.42 6.81
C THR A 231 2.27 -0.14 7.39
N PHE A 232 1.36 0.40 6.57
CA PHE A 232 -0.04 0.60 6.98
C PHE A 232 -0.67 -0.71 7.45
N PHE A 233 -0.39 -1.82 6.75
CA PHE A 233 -0.82 -3.15 7.16
C PHE A 233 -0.28 -3.54 8.55
N ALA A 234 1.02 -3.33 8.80
CA ALA A 234 1.61 -3.60 10.11
C ALA A 234 1.06 -2.70 11.22
N ALA A 235 0.69 -1.45 10.90
CA ALA A 235 0.05 -0.54 11.83
C ALA A 235 -1.38 -0.95 12.19
N MET A 236 -2.14 -1.51 11.24
CA MET A 236 -3.50 -2.03 11.48
C MET A 236 -3.48 -3.29 12.37
N LEU A 237 -2.46 -4.13 12.25
CA LEU A 237 -2.22 -5.27 13.14
C LEU A 237 -1.49 -4.85 14.42
N ARG A 238 -2.06 -3.86 15.12
CA ARG A 238 -1.44 -3.19 16.27
C ARG A 238 -0.93 -4.20 17.31
N PRO A 239 0.30 -4.03 17.82
CA PRO A 239 0.83 -4.90 18.85
C PRO A 239 0.01 -4.81 20.15
N ALA A 240 -0.07 -5.92 20.88
CA ALA A 240 -0.82 -6.02 22.13
C ALA A 240 -0.23 -5.17 23.28
N ALA A 241 1.02 -4.73 23.17
CA ALA A 241 1.72 -3.94 24.18
C ALA A 241 2.70 -2.94 23.54
N LYS A 242 3.12 -1.94 24.32
CA LYS A 242 4.19 -1.01 23.92
C LYS A 242 5.51 -1.78 23.77
N MET A 243 6.23 -1.52 22.69
CA MET A 243 7.53 -2.12 22.37
C MET A 243 8.62 -1.05 22.37
N ASP A 244 9.84 -1.43 22.71
CA ASP A 244 11.03 -0.64 22.37
C ASP A 244 11.24 -0.62 20.85
N ASP A 245 12.12 0.28 20.38
CA ASP A 245 12.25 0.56 18.95
C ASP A 245 12.88 -0.59 18.15
N ALA A 246 13.79 -1.35 18.75
CA ALA A 246 14.38 -2.53 18.11
C ALA A 246 13.33 -3.65 17.96
N THR A 247 12.58 -3.94 19.04
CA THR A 247 11.48 -4.89 19.02
C THR A 247 10.40 -4.49 18.01
N ALA A 248 10.05 -3.20 17.95
CA ALA A 248 9.06 -2.69 17.00
C ALA A 248 9.52 -2.83 15.53
N SER A 249 10.81 -2.65 15.26
CA SER A 249 11.38 -2.79 13.92
C SER A 249 11.33 -4.25 13.45
N TRP A 250 11.71 -5.20 14.30
CA TRP A 250 11.59 -6.63 14.01
C TRP A 250 10.14 -7.10 13.84
N HIS A 251 9.23 -6.58 14.67
CA HIS A 251 7.80 -6.85 14.50
C HIS A 251 7.29 -6.36 13.14
N ALA A 252 7.70 -5.17 12.71
CA ALA A 252 7.34 -4.63 11.40
C ALA A 252 7.93 -5.47 10.25
N ILE A 253 9.17 -5.95 10.36
CA ILE A 253 9.80 -6.84 9.37
C ILE A 253 9.00 -8.15 9.20
N MET A 254 8.62 -8.80 10.31
CA MET A 254 7.82 -10.02 10.26
C MET A 254 6.47 -9.82 9.56
N LEU A 255 5.80 -8.70 9.85
CA LEU A 255 4.52 -8.36 9.22
C LEU A 255 4.66 -7.95 7.76
N ALA A 256 5.77 -7.31 7.38
CA ALA A 256 6.06 -6.96 5.99
C ALA A 256 6.30 -8.21 5.13
N PHE A 257 7.03 -9.22 5.64
CA PHE A 257 7.13 -10.51 4.96
C PHE A 257 5.76 -11.16 4.78
N TYR A 258 4.92 -11.13 5.80
CA TYR A 258 3.56 -11.64 5.71
C TYR A 258 2.71 -10.87 4.69
N GLN A 259 2.79 -9.54 4.67
CA GLN A 259 2.12 -8.70 3.68
C GLN A 259 2.59 -8.99 2.26
N ALA A 260 3.91 -9.14 2.06
CA ALA A 260 4.51 -9.48 0.78
C ALA A 260 4.02 -10.85 0.27
N TYR A 261 4.01 -11.86 1.15
CA TYR A 261 3.46 -13.19 0.88
C TYR A 261 1.99 -13.12 0.45
N GLN A 262 1.15 -12.38 1.19
CA GLN A 262 -0.27 -12.24 0.86
C GLN A 262 -0.49 -11.53 -0.48
N LEU A 263 0.29 -10.50 -0.81
CA LEU A 263 0.19 -9.81 -2.10
C LEU A 263 0.62 -10.70 -3.27
N MET A 264 1.75 -11.41 -3.13
CA MET A 264 2.23 -12.31 -4.18
C MET A 264 1.26 -13.47 -4.41
N ASN A 265 0.66 -14.02 -3.35
CA ASN A 265 -0.37 -15.05 -3.48
C ASN A 265 -1.66 -14.50 -4.08
N GLY A 266 -2.11 -13.33 -3.61
CA GLY A 266 -3.30 -12.66 -4.15
C GLY A 266 -3.16 -12.40 -5.65
N ALA A 267 -1.98 -11.98 -6.11
CA ALA A 267 -1.68 -11.80 -7.53
C ALA A 267 -1.63 -13.13 -8.29
N ALA A 268 -0.97 -14.15 -7.76
CA ALA A 268 -0.89 -15.46 -8.42
C ALA A 268 -2.27 -16.15 -8.56
N HIS A 269 -3.20 -15.82 -7.68
CA HIS A 269 -4.57 -16.31 -7.66
C HIS A 269 -5.58 -15.18 -7.97
N ALA A 270 -5.16 -14.18 -8.75
CA ALA A 270 -5.91 -12.96 -9.03
C ALA A 270 -7.35 -13.19 -9.49
N GLY A 271 -7.59 -14.26 -10.27
CA GLY A 271 -8.92 -14.64 -10.74
C GLY A 271 -9.88 -15.18 -9.68
N GLU A 272 -9.38 -15.51 -8.47
CA GLU A 272 -10.17 -16.02 -7.34
C GLU A 272 -10.73 -14.90 -6.45
N TYR A 273 -10.29 -13.64 -6.66
CA TYR A 273 -10.65 -12.48 -5.86
C TYR A 273 -11.49 -11.47 -6.66
N PRO A 274 -12.28 -10.61 -5.98
CA PRO A 274 -12.93 -9.49 -6.66
C PRO A 274 -11.88 -8.50 -7.21
N ARG A 275 -12.34 -7.58 -8.05
CA ARG A 275 -11.50 -6.46 -8.48
C ARG A 275 -11.40 -5.43 -7.36
N TYR A 276 -10.26 -4.76 -7.29
CA TYR A 276 -9.99 -3.72 -6.30
C TYR A 276 -9.52 -2.45 -6.99
N SER A 277 -9.77 -1.29 -6.37
CA SER A 277 -9.23 0.00 -6.82
C SER A 277 -7.72 -0.10 -7.08
N VAL A 278 -7.31 0.29 -8.29
CA VAL A 278 -5.90 0.35 -8.70
C VAL A 278 -5.10 1.25 -7.76
N ALA A 279 -5.70 2.34 -7.30
CA ALA A 279 -5.05 3.24 -6.35
C ALA A 279 -4.75 2.60 -5.00
N LEU A 280 -5.68 1.77 -4.49
CA LEU A 280 -5.44 1.01 -3.27
C LEU A 280 -4.28 0.02 -3.47
N GLN A 281 -4.26 -0.68 -4.59
CA GLN A 281 -3.19 -1.63 -4.93
C GLN A 281 -1.83 -0.93 -5.07
N PHE A 282 -1.79 0.22 -5.75
CA PHE A 282 -0.61 1.06 -5.91
C PHE A 282 -0.09 1.59 -4.57
N ALA A 283 -0.96 2.20 -3.76
CA ALA A 283 -0.57 2.77 -2.46
C ALA A 283 -0.04 1.68 -1.50
N ASN A 284 -0.69 0.52 -1.48
CA ASN A 284 -0.25 -0.62 -0.69
C ASN A 284 1.13 -1.14 -1.17
N SER A 285 1.33 -1.25 -2.48
CA SER A 285 2.61 -1.65 -3.08
C SER A 285 3.73 -0.65 -2.79
N VAL A 286 3.51 0.65 -2.98
CA VAL A 286 4.49 1.70 -2.68
C VAL A 286 4.90 1.62 -1.21
N ASN A 287 3.92 1.57 -0.30
CA ASN A 287 4.20 1.52 1.14
C ASN A 287 5.03 0.28 1.53
N LEU A 288 4.71 -0.90 0.98
CA LEU A 288 5.49 -2.10 1.24
C LEU A 288 6.90 -2.05 0.61
N ARG A 289 7.04 -1.61 -0.64
CA ARG A 289 8.35 -1.53 -1.31
C ARG A 289 9.30 -0.56 -0.60
N THR A 290 8.81 0.61 -0.19
CA THR A 290 9.59 1.56 0.62
C THR A 290 10.03 0.92 1.92
N PHE A 291 9.13 0.23 2.62
CA PHE A 291 9.48 -0.46 3.86
C PHE A 291 10.53 -1.56 3.64
N LEU A 292 10.39 -2.40 2.60
CA LEU A 292 11.34 -3.49 2.33
C LEU A 292 12.76 -2.96 2.03
N LEU A 293 12.85 -1.82 1.33
CA LEU A 293 14.13 -1.13 1.11
C LEU A 293 14.74 -0.64 2.44
N GLU A 294 13.97 0.11 3.24
CA GLU A 294 14.43 0.62 4.54
C GLU A 294 14.79 -0.53 5.51
N ALA A 295 14.01 -1.61 5.50
CA ALA A 295 14.25 -2.79 6.31
C ALA A 295 15.53 -3.52 5.91
N ARG A 296 15.85 -3.56 4.61
CA ARG A 296 17.11 -4.14 4.13
C ARG A 296 18.28 -3.31 4.62
N GLU A 297 18.24 -1.98 4.48
CA GLU A 297 19.28 -1.09 4.99
C GLU A 297 19.46 -1.24 6.50
N HIS A 298 18.35 -1.36 7.23
CA HIS A 298 18.36 -1.64 8.67
C HIS A 298 19.08 -2.97 8.97
N VAL A 299 18.71 -4.07 8.31
CA VAL A 299 19.35 -5.38 8.49
C VAL A 299 20.83 -5.35 8.11
N ASP A 300 21.20 -4.68 7.02
CA ASP A 300 22.58 -4.52 6.57
C ASP A 300 23.44 -3.70 7.55
N SER A 301 22.83 -2.98 8.48
CA SER A 301 23.54 -2.22 9.51
C SER A 301 23.64 -2.94 10.86
N LEU A 302 23.01 -4.12 11.01
CA LEU A 302 23.07 -4.92 12.23
C LEU A 302 24.47 -5.53 12.44
N ALA A 303 24.92 -5.52 13.69
CA ALA A 303 26.14 -6.16 14.16
C ALA A 303 25.83 -7.41 14.98
#